data_AF-A0A1F3SS86-F1
#
_entry.id   AF-A0A1F3SS86-F1
#
_cell.length_a   1.000
_cell.length_b   1.000
_cell.length_c   1.000
_cell.angle_alpha   90.00
_cell.angle_beta   90.00
_cell.angle_gamma   90.00
#
_symmetry.space_group_name_H-M   'P 1'
#
loop_
_entity.id
_entity.type
_entity.pdbx_description
1 polymer ?
#
loop_
_entity_poly.entity_id
_entity_poly.type
_entity_poly.pdbx_seq_one_letter_code
_entity_poly.pdbx_strand_id
1 'polypeptide(L)'
;MANKSKNPLYVVTQNGKVVEEAHNQLDRFVKKFNLGPVLKLWEDLIAFLLSQVKSYPMLVVVQKMVDQWVLLLEKFLKDLAPFLFFYKA
;
A
#
# COMPACT_ATOMS: atom_id res chain seq x y z
N MET A 1 22.24 15.30 -15.45
CA MET A 1 21.13 15.69 -16.36
C MET A 1 20.36 14.42 -16.69
N ALA A 2 19.04 14.29 -16.67
CA ALA A 2 17.92 15.06 -16.16
C ALA A 2 16.72 14.08 -16.17
N ASN A 3 15.97 13.98 -15.07
CA ASN A 3 14.54 13.70 -15.17
C ASN A 3 13.83 14.19 -13.90
N LYS A 4 13.86 15.52 -13.73
CA LYS A 4 13.04 16.20 -12.72
C LYS A 4 11.59 16.06 -13.20
N SER A 5 10.81 15.19 -12.56
CA SER A 5 9.39 14.98 -12.88
C SER A 5 8.68 16.33 -12.93
N LYS A 6 8.12 16.66 -14.09
CA LYS A 6 7.70 18.02 -14.48
C LYS A 6 6.45 18.54 -13.74
N ASN A 7 5.94 17.86 -12.72
CA ASN A 7 4.85 18.39 -11.90
C ASN A 7 4.79 17.70 -10.52
N PRO A 8 5.47 18.21 -9.47
CA PRO A 8 5.36 17.64 -8.13
C PRO A 8 3.91 17.76 -7.65
N LEU A 9 3.31 16.64 -7.27
CA LEU A 9 1.93 16.53 -6.87
C LEU A 9 1.82 16.93 -5.40
N TYR A 10 1.47 18.18 -5.09
CA TYR A 10 1.32 18.60 -3.70
C TYR A 10 0.14 17.92 -3.00
N VAL A 11 0.31 17.65 -1.70
CA VAL A 11 -0.68 16.95 -0.86
C VAL A 11 -0.75 17.63 0.48
N VAL A 12 -1.97 17.92 0.90
CA VAL A 12 -2.23 18.55 2.19
C VAL A 12 -2.35 17.45 3.24
N THR A 13 -1.35 17.34 4.10
CA THR A 13 -1.32 16.42 5.24
C THR A 13 -1.86 17.13 6.48
N GLN A 14 -2.42 16.35 7.42
CA GLN A 14 -2.92 16.84 8.72
C GLN A 14 -3.97 17.97 8.66
N ASN A 15 -5.14 17.72 8.06
CA ASN A 15 -6.29 18.64 8.10
C ASN A 15 -5.96 20.09 7.68
N GLY A 16 -5.15 20.28 6.64
CA GLY A 16 -4.86 21.63 6.14
C GLY A 16 -3.52 22.23 6.55
N LYS A 17 -2.75 21.59 7.43
CA LYS A 17 -1.63 22.27 8.11
C LYS A 17 -0.28 22.15 7.42
N VAL A 18 -0.04 21.10 6.64
CA VAL A 18 1.26 20.85 6.03
C VAL A 18 1.07 20.47 4.56
N VAL A 19 1.85 21.07 3.66
CA VAL A 19 1.85 20.76 2.24
C VAL A 19 3.14 20.03 1.90
N GLU A 20 3.02 18.77 1.51
CA GLU A 20 4.15 17.94 1.11
C GLU A 20 4.13 17.69 -0.40
N GLU A 21 5.31 17.75 -1.02
CA GLU A 21 5.49 17.27 -2.39
C GLU A 21 5.29 15.76 -2.42
N ALA A 22 4.34 15.28 -3.23
CA ALA A 22 4.27 13.87 -3.59
C ALA A 22 4.81 13.66 -5.00
N HIS A 23 5.57 12.58 -5.15
CA HIS A 23 6.19 12.25 -6.43
C HIS A 23 5.26 11.42 -7.33
N ASN A 24 4.29 10.69 -6.74
CA ASN A 24 3.36 9.79 -7.44
C ASN A 24 1.97 9.78 -6.77
N GLN A 25 0.94 9.26 -7.47
CA GLN A 25 -0.43 9.16 -6.92
C GLN A 25 -0.53 8.30 -5.65
N LEU A 26 0.28 7.24 -5.57
CA LEU A 26 0.39 6.39 -4.37
C LEU A 26 1.03 7.14 -3.19
N ASP A 27 2.13 7.84 -3.43
CA ASP A 27 2.80 8.68 -2.41
C ASP A 27 1.84 9.75 -1.88
N ARG A 28 0.99 10.30 -2.76
CA ARG A 28 -0.08 11.21 -2.36
C ARG A 28 -1.13 10.57 -1.48
N PHE A 29 -1.56 9.35 -1.78
CA PHE A 29 -2.51 8.62 -0.95
C PHE A 29 -1.90 8.32 0.43
N VAL A 30 -0.67 7.81 0.46
CA VAL A 30 0.06 7.51 1.69
C VAL A 30 0.18 8.74 2.59
N LYS A 31 0.61 9.88 2.04
CA LYS A 31 0.74 11.14 2.77
C LYS A 31 -0.60 11.68 3.24
N LYS A 32 -1.61 11.71 2.36
CA LYS A 32 -2.95 12.21 2.68
C LYS A 32 -3.62 11.46 3.82
N PHE A 33 -3.46 10.14 3.87
CA PHE A 33 -4.03 9.30 4.92
C PHE A 33 -3.07 9.09 6.10
N ASN A 34 -1.94 9.80 6.13
CA ASN A 34 -0.88 9.67 7.14
C ASN A 34 -0.47 8.21 7.38
N LEU A 35 -0.36 7.43 6.30
CA LEU A 35 -0.03 6.01 6.34
C LEU A 35 1.48 5.78 6.49
N GLY A 36 2.31 6.83 6.58
CA GLY A 36 3.76 6.70 6.79
C GLY A 36 4.15 5.83 7.99
N PRO A 37 3.61 6.08 9.20
CA PRO A 37 3.86 5.24 10.37
C PRO A 37 3.35 3.80 10.19
N VAL A 38 2.22 3.64 9.48
CA VAL A 38 1.60 2.35 9.22
C VAL A 38 2.44 1.54 8.23
N LEU A 39 2.93 2.15 7.16
CA LEU A 39 3.83 1.53 6.20
C LEU A 39 5.14 1.09 6.86
N LYS A 40 5.70 1.91 7.75
CA LYS A 40 6.90 1.52 8.52
C LYS A 40 6.64 0.29 9.39
N LEU A 41 5.50 0.25 10.07
CA LEU A 41 5.05 -0.95 10.81
C LEU A 41 4.90 -2.17 9.89
N TRP A 42 4.36 -1.98 8.68
CA TRP A 42 4.25 -3.06 7.69
C TRP A 42 5.61 -3.54 7.19
N GLU A 43 6.55 -2.64 6.93
CA GLU A 43 7.93 -2.97 6.55
C GLU A 43 8.61 -3.78 7.65
N ASP A 44 8.51 -3.34 8.91
CA ASP A 44 9.09 -4.04 10.06
C ASP A 44 8.47 -5.43 10.26
N LEU A 45 7.16 -5.56 10.07
CA LEU A 45 6.45 -6.85 10.14
C LEU A 45 6.87 -7.80 9.01
N ILE A 46 6.97 -7.30 7.78
CA ILE A 46 7.44 -8.09 6.63
C ILE A 46 8.88 -8.51 6.84
N ALA A 47 9.75 -7.60 7.29
CA ALA A 47 11.15 -7.92 7.60
C ALA A 47 11.26 -8.98 8.70
N PHE A 48 10.44 -8.89 9.75
CA PHE A 48 10.38 -9.91 10.79
C PHE A 48 9.93 -11.27 10.23
N LEU A 49 8.87 -11.31 9.42
CA LEU A 49 8.40 -12.55 8.80
C LEU A 49 9.45 -13.16 7.89
N LEU A 50 10.12 -12.35 7.06
CA LEU A 50 11.22 -12.80 6.21
C LEU A 50 12.42 -13.31 7.02
N SER A 51 12.71 -12.72 8.17
CA SER A 51 13.78 -13.20 9.07
C SER A 51 13.50 -14.59 9.65
N GLN A 52 12.22 -14.98 9.74
CA GLN A 52 11.82 -16.33 10.15
C GLN A 52 11.93 -17.34 9.01
N VAL A 53 11.85 -16.89 7.75
CA VAL A 53 11.98 -17.73 6.56
C VAL A 53 13.45 -18.10 6.34
N LYS A 54 13.91 -19.14 7.05
CA LYS A 54 15.30 -19.63 7.00
C LYS A 54 15.55 -20.68 5.92
N SER A 55 14.51 -21.15 5.24
CA SER A 55 14.63 -22.23 4.26
C SER A 55 13.61 -22.11 3.13
N TYR A 56 13.99 -22.63 1.94
CA TYR A 56 13.13 -22.64 0.75
C TYR A 56 11.77 -23.34 0.98
N PRO A 57 11.69 -24.48 1.70
CA PRO A 57 10.39 -25.09 2.02
C PRO A 57 9.48 -24.18 2.85
N MET A 58 10.05 -23.40 3.78
CA MET A 58 9.29 -22.47 4.61
C MET A 58 8.78 -21.27 3.77
N LEU A 59 9.57 -20.82 2.80
CA LEU A 59 9.15 -19.79 1.85
C LEU A 59 7.94 -20.24 1.02
N VAL A 60 7.92 -21.49 0.56
CA VAL A 60 6.79 -22.06 -0.18
C VAL A 60 5.51 -22.11 0.68
N VAL A 61 5.64 -22.36 1.98
CA VAL A 61 4.49 -22.33 2.91
C VAL A 61 3.96 -20.91 3.07
N VAL A 62 4.85 -19.93 3.26
CA VAL A 62 4.46 -18.51 3.34
C VAL A 62 3.82 -18.05 2.03
N GLN A 63 4.37 -18.45 0.89
CA GLN A 63 3.81 -18.14 -0.42
C GLN A 63 2.37 -18.66 -0.55
N LYS A 64 2.12 -19.92 -0.17
CA LYS A 64 0.76 -20.48 -0.17
C LYS A 64 -0.19 -19.73 0.76
N MET A 65 0.30 -19.25 1.91
CA MET A 65 -0.50 -18.38 2.80
C MET A 65 -0.83 -17.04 2.13
N VAL A 66 0.14 -16.41 1.49
CA VAL A 66 -0.07 -15.15 0.75
C VAL A 66 -1.06 -15.34 -0.39
N ASP A 67 -0.95 -16.44 -1.15
CA ASP A 67 -1.89 -16.76 -2.22
C ASP A 67 -3.33 -16.87 -1.72
N GLN A 68 -3.55 -17.46 -0.52
CA GLN A 68 -4.87 -17.50 0.10
C GLN A 68 -5.39 -16.12 0.50
N TRP A 69 -4.52 -15.24 0.99
CA TRP A 69 -4.89 -13.86 1.33
C TRP A 69 -5.26 -13.06 0.08
N VAL A 70 -4.53 -13.25 -1.02
CA VAL A 70 -4.84 -12.64 -2.32
C VAL A 70 -6.21 -13.09 -2.80
N LEU A 71 -6.51 -14.39 -2.76
CA LEU A 71 -7.84 -14.90 -3.14
C LEU A 71 -8.96 -14.33 -2.28
N LEU A 72 -8.72 -14.10 -0.99
CA LEU A 72 -9.69 -13.51 -0.08
C LEU A 72 -9.90 -12.03 -0.40
N LEU A 73 -8.82 -11.29 -0.67
CA LEU A 73 -8.88 -9.91 -1.14
C LEU A 73 -9.59 -9.77 -2.48
N GLU A 74 -9.35 -10.67 -3.43
CA GLU A 74 -10.06 -10.67 -4.72
C GLU A 74 -11.56 -10.90 -4.55
N LYS A 75 -11.96 -11.82 -3.66
CA LYS A 75 -13.37 -12.04 -3.32
C LYS A 75 -13.98 -10.79 -2.69
N PHE A 76 -13.29 -10.22 -1.70
CA PHE A 76 -13.74 -9.00 -1.04
C PHE A 76 -13.85 -7.82 -2.01
N LEU A 77 -12.91 -7.67 -2.95
CA LEU A 77 -12.97 -6.66 -4.01
C LEU A 77 -14.12 -6.92 -4.99
N LYS A 78 -14.43 -8.17 -5.32
CA LYS A 78 -15.61 -8.53 -6.13
C LYS A 78 -16.91 -8.24 -5.38
N ASP A 79 -16.96 -8.48 -4.08
CA ASP A 79 -18.12 -8.19 -3.24
C ASP A 79 -18.30 -6.68 -3.01
N LEU A 80 -17.20 -5.92 -2.96
CA LEU A 80 -17.21 -4.45 -2.93
C LEU A 80 -17.37 -3.82 -4.31
N ALA A 81 -17.15 -4.55 -5.40
CA ALA A 81 -17.33 -4.06 -6.77
C ALA A 81 -18.72 -3.45 -6.99
N PRO A 82 -19.85 -4.10 -6.62
CA PRO A 82 -21.16 -3.45 -6.74
C PRO A 82 -21.21 -2.11 -5.99
N PHE A 83 -20.69 -2.03 -4.76
CA PHE A 83 -20.64 -0.77 -4.00
C PHE A 83 -19.77 0.32 -4.66
N LEU A 84 -18.60 -0.04 -5.22
CA LEU A 84 -17.71 0.88 -5.94
C LEU A 84 -18.31 1.39 -7.26
N PHE A 85 -19.09 0.56 -7.98
CA PHE A 85 -19.80 0.99 -9.18
C PHE A 85 -20.99 1.91 -8.86
N PHE A 86 -21.66 1.74 -7.71
CA PHE A 86 -22.75 2.62 -7.26
C PHE A 86 -22.29 4.01 -6.80
N TYR A 87 -21.03 4.20 -6.40
CA TYR A 87 -20.50 5.53 -6.06
C TYR A 87 -20.17 6.39 -7.30
N LYS A 88 -20.22 5.82 -8.51
CA LYS A 88 -19.94 6.53 -9.77
C LYS A 88 -21.20 6.95 -10.54
N ALA A 89 -22.36 6.98 -9.89
CA ALA A 89 -23.62 7.53 -10.42
C ALA A 89 -23.94 8.87 -9.74
#